data_AF-A0A536JDW1-F1
#
_entry.id   AF-A0A536JDW1-F1
#
_cell.length_a   1.000
_cell.length_b   1.000
_cell.length_c   1.000
_cell.angle_alpha   90.00
_cell.angle_beta   90.00
_cell.angle_gamma   90.00
#
_symmetry.space_group_name_H-M   'P 1'
#
loop_
_entity.id
_entity.type
_entity.pdbx_description
1 polymer ?
#
loop_
_entity_poly.entity_id
_entity_poly.type
_entity_poly.pdbx_seq_one_letter_code
_entity_poly.pdbx_strand_id
1 'polypeptide(L)'
;MQVIRTITRSLGIIAVFSAAVLLGNTGSAAARNGTNQLLCFDGTTDTANGNTGGAVYGGVCTRTANGAILDNSVAVGSGDYSGVFFKTSSLSGKLLGDVTQLSFRYTGVATAGSPRISLPIDVTGDGTTDFYAFIGAFSCNDGAGLVDPIHDSTCTIFYTGGPVSGDPNWAAFVAAHPTWHVGATPFVIADDAGLWTVSDVHLGEKAANKNNKNDCKKGGWMNLEREDGSSFKNQGDCVQFMNTGK
;
A
#
# COMPACT_ATOMS: atom_id res chain seq x y z
N MET A 1 59.54 52.73 -4.60
CA MET A 1 60.98 52.42 -4.70
C MET A 1 61.30 51.39 -3.61
N GLN A 2 61.44 50.11 -4.00
CA GLN A 2 61.93 48.91 -3.27
C GLN A 2 61.37 47.70 -4.05
N VAL A 3 61.99 47.29 -5.15
CA VAL A 3 63.16 46.39 -5.31
C VAL A 3 62.88 44.93 -4.91
N ILE A 4 62.56 44.19 -5.98
CA ILE A 4 62.58 42.76 -6.32
C ILE A 4 63.64 41.89 -5.61
N ARG A 5 63.25 40.64 -5.29
CA ARG A 5 63.95 39.35 -5.52
C ARG A 5 62.97 38.24 -5.06
N THR A 6 62.67 37.17 -5.80
CA THR A 6 63.58 36.17 -6.38
C THR A 6 62.85 35.34 -7.44
N ILE A 7 63.56 35.01 -8.53
CA ILE A 7 63.16 34.08 -9.60
C ILE A 7 63.80 32.73 -9.30
N THR A 8 63.03 31.62 -9.39
CA THR A 8 63.60 30.35 -9.86
C THR A 8 62.57 29.56 -10.67
N ARG A 9 62.99 29.23 -11.89
CA ARG A 9 62.26 28.48 -12.92
C ARG A 9 62.28 26.99 -12.58
N SER A 10 61.22 26.25 -12.89
CA SER A 10 61.29 24.84 -13.29
C SER A 10 60.05 24.48 -14.11
N LEU A 11 60.24 24.37 -15.42
CA LEU A 11 59.32 23.69 -16.32
C LEU A 11 59.60 22.18 -16.20
N GLY A 12 58.59 21.41 -15.83
CA GLY A 12 58.61 19.95 -15.80
C GLY A 12 57.28 19.41 -16.29
N ILE A 13 57.25 19.07 -17.57
CA ILE A 13 56.15 18.41 -18.26
C ILE A 13 55.90 17.04 -17.61
N ILE A 14 54.69 16.79 -17.12
CA ILE A 14 54.17 15.42 -16.95
C ILE A 14 52.77 15.38 -17.58
N ALA A 15 52.66 14.48 -18.55
CA ALA A 15 51.50 14.27 -19.39
C ALA A 15 50.35 13.58 -18.63
N VAL A 16 49.17 14.10 -18.91
CA VAL A 16 47.85 13.46 -19.02
C VAL A 16 47.81 11.96 -18.71
N PHE A 17 47.13 11.60 -17.63
CA PHE A 17 46.28 10.41 -17.63
C PHE A 17 44.86 10.81 -17.22
N SER A 18 43.96 10.54 -18.16
CA SER A 18 42.53 10.75 -18.11
C SER A 18 41.90 10.06 -16.90
N ALA A 19 41.29 10.84 -16.01
CA ALA A 19 40.18 10.37 -15.20
C ALA A 19 38.93 11.07 -15.73
N ALA A 20 38.22 10.39 -16.62
CA ALA A 20 36.86 10.75 -16.96
C ALA A 20 36.05 10.71 -15.67
N VAL A 21 35.74 11.89 -15.11
CA VAL A 21 34.67 12.02 -14.14
C VAL A 21 33.40 11.72 -14.92
N LEU A 22 32.98 10.46 -14.82
CA LEU A 22 31.62 10.04 -15.12
C LEU A 22 30.72 10.89 -14.23
N LEU A 23 30.17 11.97 -14.79
CA LEU A 23 28.91 12.53 -14.36
C LEU A 23 27.85 11.46 -14.63
N GLY A 24 27.83 10.46 -13.74
CA GLY A 24 26.78 9.48 -13.66
C GLY A 24 25.52 10.22 -13.26
N ASN A 25 24.60 10.32 -14.21
CA ASN A 25 23.21 10.69 -14.03
C ASN A 25 22.71 10.26 -12.65
N THR A 26 22.48 11.20 -11.73
CA THR A 26 21.35 11.06 -10.81
C THR A 26 20.11 11.37 -11.64
N GLY A 27 19.78 10.45 -12.55
CA GLY A 27 18.45 10.41 -13.12
C GLY A 27 17.51 10.38 -11.93
N SER A 28 16.65 11.40 -11.84
CA SER A 28 15.46 11.31 -11.01
C SER A 28 14.87 9.93 -11.26
N ALA A 29 14.85 9.09 -10.23
CA ALA A 29 14.16 7.82 -10.29
C ALA A 29 12.70 8.15 -10.61
N ALA A 30 12.37 8.13 -11.90
CA ALA A 30 11.02 8.31 -12.36
C ALA A 30 10.19 7.26 -11.64
N ALA A 31 9.25 7.74 -10.82
CA ALA A 31 8.23 6.91 -10.20
C ALA A 31 7.71 5.94 -11.27
N ARG A 32 7.78 4.63 -10.97
CA ARG A 32 7.23 3.59 -11.83
C ARG A 32 5.73 3.86 -12.01
N ASN A 33 5.40 4.56 -13.07
CA ASN A 33 4.05 4.81 -13.53
C ASN A 33 3.56 3.51 -14.16
N GLY A 34 2.74 2.73 -13.44
CA GLY A 34 2.13 1.51 -14.00
C GLY A 34 1.73 0.40 -13.03
N THR A 35 1.79 0.59 -11.71
CA THR A 35 1.22 -0.36 -10.75
C THR A 35 0.09 0.33 -10.00
N ASN A 36 -1.00 -0.38 -9.70
CA ASN A 36 -2.05 0.13 -8.82
C ASN A 36 -1.40 0.61 -7.52
N GLN A 37 -1.46 1.92 -7.31
CA GLN A 37 -0.59 2.59 -6.36
C GLN A 37 -1.24 2.52 -4.98
N LEU A 38 -0.48 2.02 -4.00
CA LEU A 38 -0.81 2.20 -2.60
C LEU A 38 -0.72 3.68 -2.25
N LEU A 39 -1.83 4.26 -1.80
CA LEU A 39 -1.99 5.67 -1.45
C LEU A 39 -2.11 5.82 0.06
N CYS A 40 -1.62 6.94 0.57
CA CYS A 40 -1.82 7.36 1.95
C CYS A 40 -3.13 8.15 2.09
N PHE A 41 -3.73 8.03 3.25
CA PHE A 41 -4.72 8.97 3.79
C PHE A 41 -4.41 9.16 5.27
N ASP A 42 -4.61 10.36 5.79
CA ASP A 42 -4.32 10.65 7.18
C ASP A 42 -5.10 11.89 7.66
N GLY A 43 -5.21 12.04 8.97
CA GLY A 43 -5.97 13.13 9.56
C GLY A 43 -5.37 14.51 9.27
N THR A 44 -4.05 14.60 9.04
CA THR A 44 -3.40 15.89 8.73
C THR A 44 -3.74 16.44 7.35
N THR A 45 -4.23 15.58 6.45
CA THR A 45 -4.68 15.97 5.11
C THR A 45 -6.20 16.06 4.99
N ASP A 46 -6.94 15.67 6.04
CA ASP A 46 -8.38 15.80 6.12
C ASP A 46 -8.77 17.25 6.43
N THR A 47 -9.14 17.98 5.37
CA THR A 47 -9.74 19.30 5.51
C THR A 47 -11.23 19.13 5.76
N ALA A 48 -11.69 19.44 6.97
CA ALA A 48 -13.09 19.32 7.33
C ALA A 48 -14.01 19.96 6.27
N ASN A 49 -14.83 19.12 5.62
CA ASN A 49 -16.00 19.49 4.81
C ASN A 49 -15.88 20.81 4.03
N GLY A 50 -14.87 20.93 3.16
CA GLY A 50 -14.81 21.99 2.15
C GLY A 50 -14.58 23.41 2.69
N ASN A 51 -14.19 23.60 3.95
CA ASN A 51 -13.82 24.90 4.48
C ASN A 51 -12.30 25.04 4.62
N THR A 52 -11.78 26.20 4.22
CA THR A 52 -10.38 26.63 4.34
C THR A 52 -9.98 26.84 5.81
N GLY A 53 -9.93 25.76 6.59
CA GLY A 53 -9.39 25.68 7.94
C GLY A 53 -8.59 24.39 8.05
N GLY A 54 -7.39 24.45 8.63
CA GLY A 54 -6.40 23.36 8.62
C GLY A 54 -6.89 22.05 9.23
N ALA A 55 -6.02 21.04 9.17
CA ALA A 55 -6.25 19.69 9.68
C ALA A 55 -6.96 19.68 11.04
N VAL A 56 -8.10 18.98 11.11
CA VAL A 56 -8.88 18.80 12.34
C VAL A 56 -8.38 17.60 13.15
N TYR A 57 -7.67 16.68 12.49
CA TYR A 57 -7.14 15.44 13.07
C TYR A 57 -5.62 15.38 12.89
N GLY A 58 -4.95 14.65 13.77
CA GLY A 58 -3.55 14.25 13.66
C GLY A 58 -3.38 12.93 12.92
N GLY A 59 -2.19 12.34 13.07
CA GLY A 59 -1.79 11.15 12.34
C GLY A 59 -1.16 11.48 10.99
N VAL A 60 -0.03 10.83 10.68
CA VAL A 60 0.72 11.06 9.44
C VAL A 60 0.98 9.74 8.75
N CYS A 61 0.59 9.63 7.48
CA CYS A 61 0.96 8.50 6.65
C CYS A 61 2.14 8.87 5.74
N THR A 62 3.25 8.15 5.87
CA THR A 62 4.43 8.33 5.01
C THR A 62 4.66 7.09 4.17
N ARG A 63 4.47 7.19 2.84
CA ARG A 63 4.72 6.08 1.92
C ARG A 63 6.19 5.63 1.95
N THR A 64 6.39 4.32 1.96
CA THR A 64 7.70 3.68 1.79
C THR A 64 7.74 2.95 0.45
N ALA A 65 8.85 2.28 0.14
CA ALA A 65 8.98 1.51 -1.10
C ALA A 65 7.94 0.38 -1.20
N ASN A 66 7.60 -0.27 -0.08
CA ASN A 66 6.78 -1.48 -0.02
C ASN A 66 5.52 -1.33 0.85
N GLY A 67 5.17 -0.10 1.25
CA GLY A 67 4.08 0.12 2.21
C GLY A 67 4.01 1.57 2.71
N ALA A 68 3.81 1.75 4.01
CA ALA A 68 3.80 3.06 4.67
C ALA A 68 4.17 2.98 6.16
N ILE A 69 4.63 4.11 6.69
CA ILE A 69 4.69 4.37 8.12
C ILE A 69 3.39 5.08 8.51
N LEU A 70 2.73 4.57 9.55
CA LEU A 70 1.51 5.11 10.16
C LEU A 70 1.89 5.67 11.52
N ASP A 71 2.04 6.99 11.62
CA ASP A 71 2.49 7.69 12.83
C ASP A 71 1.35 8.49 13.46
N ASN A 72 0.79 7.94 14.53
CA ASN A 72 -0.20 8.59 15.39
C ASN A 72 0.39 8.84 16.79
N SER A 73 1.72 8.96 16.92
CA SER A 73 2.38 9.09 18.22
C SER A 73 2.21 10.47 18.85
N VAL A 74 1.92 11.48 18.03
CA VAL A 74 1.68 12.86 18.46
C VAL A 74 0.21 13.18 18.32
N ALA A 75 -0.48 13.28 19.47
CA ALA A 75 -1.88 13.66 19.50
C ALA A 75 -2.06 15.14 19.12
N VAL A 76 -2.87 15.40 18.10
CA VAL A 76 -3.31 16.74 17.67
C VAL A 76 -4.76 16.97 18.09
N GLY A 77 -5.59 15.92 18.05
CA GLY A 77 -7.00 15.97 18.44
C GLY A 77 -7.53 14.61 18.91
N SER A 78 -8.86 14.51 19.02
CA SER A 78 -9.52 13.22 19.22
C SER A 78 -9.77 12.58 17.86
N GLY A 79 -9.40 11.30 17.71
CA GLY A 79 -9.62 10.56 16.47
C GLY A 79 -8.51 10.76 15.42
N ASP A 80 -7.27 10.96 15.84
CA ASP A 80 -6.11 11.01 14.95
C ASP A 80 -5.94 9.67 14.23
N TYR A 81 -5.63 9.72 12.93
CA TYR A 81 -5.54 8.51 12.12
C TYR A 81 -4.54 8.62 10.97
N SER A 82 -4.05 7.48 10.54
CA SER A 82 -3.27 7.33 9.33
C SER A 82 -3.49 5.96 8.72
N GLY A 83 -3.45 5.86 7.40
CA GLY A 83 -3.73 4.60 6.74
C GLY A 83 -3.34 4.58 5.26
N VAL A 84 -3.52 3.40 4.68
CA VAL A 84 -3.26 3.16 3.26
C VAL A 84 -4.38 2.40 2.59
N PHE A 85 -4.57 2.69 1.30
CA PHE A 85 -5.53 2.00 0.44
C PHE A 85 -4.98 1.93 -0.99
N PHE A 86 -5.55 1.05 -1.81
CA PHE A 86 -5.27 1.05 -3.24
C PHE A 86 -6.27 1.93 -3.97
N LYS A 87 -5.78 2.77 -4.90
CA LYS A 87 -6.65 3.62 -5.73
C LYS A 87 -7.75 2.82 -6.44
N THR A 88 -7.44 1.59 -6.85
CA THR A 88 -8.41 0.67 -7.43
C THR A 88 -8.31 -0.68 -6.73
N SER A 89 -9.37 -1.11 -6.05
CA SER A 89 -9.47 -2.48 -5.55
C SER A 89 -10.39 -3.31 -6.47
N SER A 90 -10.04 -4.57 -6.65
CA SER A 90 -10.87 -5.58 -7.29
C SER A 90 -11.86 -6.24 -6.32
N LEU A 91 -11.80 -5.91 -5.03
CA LEU A 91 -12.68 -6.51 -4.04
C LEU A 91 -14.09 -5.93 -4.06
N SER A 92 -14.25 -4.64 -4.36
CA SER A 92 -15.57 -3.99 -4.32
C SER A 92 -16.58 -4.75 -5.21
N GLY A 93 -17.73 -5.10 -4.62
CA GLY A 93 -18.79 -5.90 -5.24
C GLY A 93 -18.55 -7.41 -5.24
N LYS A 94 -17.43 -7.92 -4.73
CA LYS A 94 -17.23 -9.38 -4.56
C LYS A 94 -18.01 -9.89 -3.34
N LEU A 95 -18.55 -11.09 -3.44
CA LEU A 95 -19.01 -11.85 -2.27
C LEU A 95 -17.84 -12.07 -1.31
N LEU A 96 -18.11 -12.11 -0.01
CA LEU A 96 -17.07 -12.38 0.98
C LEU A 96 -16.36 -13.72 0.72
N GLY A 97 -17.08 -14.74 0.25
CA GLY A 97 -16.50 -16.03 -0.11
C GLY A 97 -15.55 -16.01 -1.31
N ASP A 98 -15.58 -14.95 -2.13
CA ASP A 98 -14.73 -14.79 -3.32
C ASP A 98 -13.51 -13.89 -3.09
N VAL A 99 -13.31 -13.43 -1.85
CA VAL A 99 -12.16 -12.60 -1.47
C VAL A 99 -10.93 -13.49 -1.29
N THR A 100 -9.88 -13.22 -2.06
CA THR A 100 -8.62 -13.99 -2.04
C THR A 100 -7.40 -13.16 -1.62
N GLN A 101 -7.56 -11.85 -1.42
CA GLN A 101 -6.49 -10.92 -1.09
C GLN A 101 -6.95 -9.96 -0.01
N LEU A 102 -6.56 -10.25 1.24
CA LEU A 102 -6.91 -9.43 2.39
C LEU A 102 -5.81 -9.59 3.44
N SER A 103 -4.67 -8.96 3.25
CA SER A 103 -3.55 -9.10 4.18
C SER A 103 -2.62 -7.89 4.22
N PHE A 104 -1.84 -7.78 5.29
CA PHE A 104 -0.70 -6.87 5.38
C PHE A 104 0.30 -7.35 6.43
N ARG A 105 1.58 -7.06 6.21
CA ARG A 105 2.62 -7.19 7.25
C ARG A 105 2.71 -5.93 8.07
N TYR A 106 3.10 -6.07 9.33
CA TYR A 106 3.31 -4.93 10.21
C TYR A 106 4.48 -5.08 11.18
N THR A 107 5.00 -3.93 11.62
CA THR A 107 5.87 -3.80 12.80
C THR A 107 5.32 -2.73 13.73
N GLY A 108 5.65 -2.83 15.02
CA GLY A 108 5.11 -1.97 16.07
C GLY A 108 4.30 -2.79 17.08
N VAL A 109 3.83 -2.14 18.14
CA VAL A 109 3.01 -2.82 19.17
C VAL A 109 1.55 -2.73 18.75
N ALA A 110 0.95 -3.87 18.39
CA ALA A 110 -0.47 -3.91 18.03
C ALA A 110 -1.35 -3.56 19.25
N THR A 111 -2.38 -2.76 19.00
CA THR A 111 -3.46 -2.42 19.94
C THR A 111 -4.77 -3.02 19.45
N ALA A 112 -5.79 -3.06 20.30
CA ALA A 112 -7.10 -3.61 19.92
C ALA A 112 -7.69 -2.94 18.67
N GLY A 113 -7.41 -1.65 18.43
CA GLY A 113 -7.85 -0.94 17.23
C GLY A 113 -6.83 -0.93 16.09
N SER A 114 -5.52 -1.03 16.34
CA SER A 114 -4.50 -0.66 15.35
C SER A 114 -3.25 -1.56 15.29
N PRO A 115 -2.65 -1.71 14.10
CA PRO A 115 -3.21 -1.44 12.79
C PRO A 115 -4.27 -2.49 12.43
N ARG A 116 -5.24 -2.14 11.59
CA ARG A 116 -6.29 -3.07 11.14
C ARG A 116 -6.67 -2.87 9.68
N ILE A 117 -7.21 -3.91 9.06
CA ILE A 117 -8.02 -3.78 7.86
C ILE A 117 -9.42 -3.35 8.27
N SER A 118 -9.94 -2.28 7.66
CA SER A 118 -11.36 -1.97 7.65
C SER A 118 -11.93 -2.39 6.30
N LEU A 119 -12.81 -3.39 6.33
CA LEU A 119 -13.47 -3.95 5.16
C LEU A 119 -14.90 -3.41 5.09
N PRO A 120 -15.23 -2.55 4.11
CA PRO A 120 -16.60 -2.08 3.92
C PRO A 120 -17.48 -3.27 3.51
N ILE A 121 -18.64 -3.40 4.16
CA ILE A 121 -19.60 -4.49 3.95
C ILE A 121 -20.87 -3.92 3.33
N ASP A 122 -21.35 -4.61 2.29
CA ASP A 122 -22.65 -4.40 1.64
C ASP A 122 -23.50 -5.64 1.88
N VAL A 123 -24.48 -5.52 2.78
CA VAL A 123 -25.41 -6.57 3.14
C VAL A 123 -26.54 -6.69 2.13
N THR A 124 -26.90 -5.57 1.49
CA THR A 124 -28.07 -5.49 0.59
C THR A 124 -27.74 -5.82 -0.86
N GLY A 125 -26.47 -5.78 -1.24
CA GLY A 125 -25.99 -5.97 -2.61
C GLY A 125 -26.26 -4.76 -3.51
N ASP A 126 -26.50 -3.58 -2.94
CA ASP A 126 -26.83 -2.37 -3.70
C ASP A 126 -25.61 -1.55 -4.14
N GLY A 127 -24.40 -1.99 -3.76
CA GLY A 127 -23.14 -1.31 -4.06
C GLY A 127 -22.77 -0.22 -3.06
N THR A 128 -23.48 -0.13 -1.93
CA THR A 128 -23.23 0.83 -0.84
C THR A 128 -22.68 0.11 0.38
N THR A 129 -21.79 0.78 1.12
CA THR A 129 -21.33 0.27 2.42
C THR A 129 -22.40 0.50 3.48
N ASP A 130 -22.89 -0.59 4.08
CA ASP A 130 -23.80 -0.56 5.23
C ASP A 130 -23.02 -0.39 6.54
N PHE A 131 -21.89 -1.09 6.68
CA PHE A 131 -21.01 -1.00 7.84
C PHE A 131 -19.60 -1.53 7.52
N TYR A 132 -18.73 -1.58 8.53
CA TYR A 132 -17.39 -2.12 8.41
C TYR A 132 -17.19 -3.38 9.26
N ALA A 133 -16.49 -4.35 8.68
CA ALA A 133 -15.78 -5.38 9.39
C ALA A 133 -14.34 -4.95 9.67
N PHE A 134 -13.78 -5.42 10.78
CA PHE A 134 -12.50 -5.04 11.34
C PHE A 134 -11.65 -6.29 11.55
N ILE A 135 -10.50 -6.31 10.89
CA ILE A 135 -9.50 -7.37 11.04
C ILE A 135 -8.21 -6.73 11.55
N GLY A 136 -8.04 -6.76 12.88
CA GLY A 136 -6.97 -6.09 13.58
C GLY A 136 -5.74 -6.96 13.79
N ALA A 137 -4.57 -6.33 13.73
CA ALA A 137 -3.31 -6.96 14.10
C ALA A 137 -3.40 -7.64 15.47
N PHE A 138 -3.93 -6.96 16.49
CA PHE A 138 -4.07 -7.51 17.84
C PHE A 138 -4.90 -8.81 17.89
N SER A 139 -5.96 -8.88 17.11
CA SER A 139 -6.89 -10.02 17.07
C SER A 139 -6.45 -11.13 16.11
N CYS A 140 -5.38 -10.91 15.36
CA CYS A 140 -4.67 -11.88 14.53
C CYS A 140 -3.29 -12.25 15.11
N ASN A 141 -2.85 -11.60 16.19
CA ASN A 141 -1.44 -11.65 16.58
C ASN A 141 -1.11 -12.92 17.38
N ASP A 142 -0.73 -13.96 16.66
CA ASP A 142 0.03 -15.11 17.16
C ASP A 142 1.55 -14.81 17.31
N GLY A 143 1.96 -13.56 17.05
CA GLY A 143 3.36 -13.11 17.04
C GLY A 143 3.99 -13.02 15.65
N ALA A 144 3.26 -13.30 14.57
CA ALA A 144 3.81 -13.39 13.21
C ALA A 144 4.07 -12.06 12.48
N GLY A 145 3.61 -10.93 13.01
CA GLY A 145 3.74 -9.62 12.33
C GLY A 145 3.00 -9.57 10.98
N LEU A 146 1.96 -10.39 10.83
CA LEU A 146 1.15 -10.56 9.63
C LEU A 146 -0.32 -10.55 10.05
N VAL A 147 -1.16 -9.86 9.28
CA VAL A 147 -2.61 -10.00 9.30
C VAL A 147 -3.00 -10.67 8.01
N ASP A 148 -3.54 -11.89 8.07
CA ASP A 148 -4.00 -12.65 6.91
C ASP A 148 -5.21 -13.52 7.30
N PRO A 149 -6.40 -12.91 7.52
CA PRO A 149 -7.60 -13.63 7.95
C PRO A 149 -8.01 -14.80 7.05
N ILE A 150 -7.62 -14.78 5.78
CA ILE A 150 -7.98 -15.84 4.81
C ILE A 150 -7.23 -17.14 5.12
N HIS A 151 -5.95 -17.05 5.50
CA HIS A 151 -5.09 -18.21 5.73
C HIS A 151 -4.76 -18.44 7.21
N ASP A 152 -5.00 -17.45 8.06
CA ASP A 152 -4.78 -17.50 9.49
C ASP A 152 -6.12 -17.67 10.23
N SER A 153 -6.37 -18.89 10.69
CA SER A 153 -7.59 -19.21 11.45
C SER A 153 -7.62 -18.61 12.86
N THR A 154 -6.56 -17.92 13.31
CA THR A 154 -6.52 -17.24 14.61
C THR A 154 -7.07 -15.81 14.54
N CYS A 155 -7.17 -15.25 13.33
CA CYS A 155 -7.74 -13.93 13.10
C CYS A 155 -9.23 -13.85 13.44
N THR A 156 -9.55 -13.24 14.58
CA THR A 156 -10.96 -12.96 14.93
C THR A 156 -11.49 -11.77 14.12
N ILE A 157 -12.69 -11.92 13.55
CA ILE A 157 -13.34 -10.89 12.72
C ILE A 157 -14.39 -10.15 13.55
N PHE A 158 -14.24 -8.85 13.71
CA PHE A 158 -15.25 -8.01 14.35
C PHE A 158 -16.02 -7.22 13.30
N TYR A 159 -17.23 -6.80 13.59
CA TYR A 159 -17.97 -5.88 12.71
C TYR A 159 -19.00 -5.09 13.51
N THR A 160 -19.45 -3.98 12.94
CA THR A 160 -20.43 -3.10 13.58
C THR A 160 -21.76 -3.83 13.77
N GLY A 161 -22.25 -3.89 15.00
CA GLY A 161 -23.49 -4.61 15.34
C GLY A 161 -23.34 -6.13 15.45
N GLY A 162 -22.13 -6.67 15.27
CA GLY A 162 -21.82 -8.09 15.47
C GLY A 162 -21.69 -8.52 16.93
N PRO A 163 -21.46 -9.82 17.19
CA PRO A 163 -21.22 -10.33 18.54
C PRO A 163 -19.96 -9.71 19.15
N VAL A 164 -19.98 -9.45 20.46
CA VAL A 164 -18.84 -8.88 21.20
C VAL A 164 -17.60 -9.79 21.12
N SER A 165 -17.80 -11.10 20.96
CA SER A 165 -16.71 -12.07 20.79
C SER A 165 -16.07 -12.02 19.40
N GLY A 166 -16.70 -11.36 18.42
CA GLY A 166 -16.37 -11.51 17.01
C GLY A 166 -16.69 -12.91 16.48
N ASP A 167 -16.50 -13.09 15.17
CA ASP A 167 -16.46 -14.39 14.53
C ASP A 167 -15.06 -14.97 14.64
N PRO A 168 -14.92 -16.28 14.93
CA PRO A 168 -13.65 -16.87 15.34
C PRO A 168 -12.60 -16.88 14.22
N ASN A 169 -13.01 -16.81 12.95
CA ASN A 169 -12.14 -16.72 11.79
C ASN A 169 -12.93 -16.28 10.54
N TRP A 170 -12.20 -16.01 9.46
CA TRP A 170 -12.77 -15.66 8.16
C TRP A 170 -13.76 -16.70 7.63
N ALA A 171 -13.45 -17.99 7.74
CA ALA A 171 -14.33 -19.04 7.25
C ALA A 171 -15.69 -19.05 7.98
N ALA A 172 -15.68 -18.83 9.31
CA ALA A 172 -16.91 -18.71 10.10
C ALA A 172 -17.71 -17.46 9.73
N PHE A 173 -17.03 -16.31 9.56
CA PHE A 173 -17.64 -15.05 9.13
C PHE A 173 -18.32 -15.20 7.76
N VAL A 174 -17.61 -15.76 6.77
CA VAL A 174 -18.15 -16.03 5.43
C VAL A 174 -19.32 -17.01 5.47
N ALA A 175 -19.22 -18.08 6.24
CA ALA A 175 -20.28 -19.09 6.35
C ALA A 175 -21.56 -18.54 6.99
N ALA A 176 -21.44 -17.62 7.96
CA ALA A 176 -22.58 -16.94 8.57
C ALA A 176 -23.23 -15.92 7.63
N HIS A 177 -22.47 -15.40 6.66
CA HIS A 177 -22.85 -14.27 5.82
C HIS A 177 -22.63 -14.54 4.31
N PRO A 178 -23.24 -15.60 3.74
CA PRO A 178 -22.91 -16.07 2.38
C PRO A 178 -23.36 -15.11 1.26
N THR A 179 -24.20 -14.12 1.55
CA THR A 179 -24.73 -13.17 0.56
C THR A 179 -24.14 -11.76 0.69
N TRP A 180 -23.28 -11.53 1.69
CA TRP A 180 -22.69 -10.20 1.88
C TRP A 180 -21.57 -9.96 0.86
N HIS A 181 -21.42 -8.71 0.46
CA HIS A 181 -20.42 -8.27 -0.48
C HIS A 181 -19.46 -7.27 0.18
N VAL A 182 -18.32 -7.05 -0.47
CA VAL A 182 -17.44 -5.92 -0.14
C VAL A 182 -18.04 -4.64 -0.73
N GLY A 183 -18.47 -3.70 0.11
CA GLY A 183 -19.24 -2.53 -0.33
C GLY A 183 -18.43 -1.43 -1.03
N ALA A 184 -17.16 -1.26 -0.68
CA ALA A 184 -16.30 -0.22 -1.23
C ALA A 184 -14.82 -0.63 -1.22
N THR A 185 -13.89 0.32 -1.40
CA THR A 185 -12.46 0.02 -1.35
C THR A 185 -12.02 -0.23 0.10
N PRO A 186 -11.46 -1.41 0.42
CA PRO A 186 -10.89 -1.67 1.73
C PRO A 186 -9.61 -0.88 1.96
N PHE A 187 -9.25 -0.71 3.23
CA PHE A 187 -8.05 0.02 3.62
C PHE A 187 -7.43 -0.53 4.91
N VAL A 188 -6.13 -0.33 5.07
CA VAL A 188 -5.44 -0.51 6.35
C VAL A 188 -5.42 0.84 7.07
N ILE A 189 -5.74 0.85 8.35
CA ILE A 189 -5.77 2.05 9.18
C ILE A 189 -5.15 1.80 10.55
N ALA A 190 -4.52 2.83 11.09
CA ALA A 190 -4.27 3.00 12.50
C ALA A 190 -4.99 4.26 12.98
N ASP A 191 -5.73 4.16 14.08
CA ASP A 191 -6.48 5.23 14.74
C ASP A 191 -6.35 5.19 16.27
N ASP A 192 -5.46 4.32 16.79
CA ASP A 192 -4.93 4.41 18.14
C ASP A 192 -3.63 5.20 18.16
N ALA A 193 -3.24 5.70 19.34
CA ALA A 193 -1.94 6.31 19.54
C ALA A 193 -0.81 5.28 19.40
N GLY A 194 0.15 5.55 18.52
CA GLY A 194 1.29 4.66 18.30
C GLY A 194 2.00 4.90 16.97
N LEU A 195 2.95 4.03 16.67
CA LEU A 195 3.77 4.07 15.46
C LEU A 195 3.86 2.66 14.88
N TRP A 196 3.45 2.52 13.63
CA TRP A 196 3.50 1.25 12.91
C TRP A 196 4.12 1.43 11.53
N THR A 197 4.76 0.38 11.05
CA THR A 197 5.05 0.25 9.61
C THR A 197 4.17 -0.86 9.07
N VAL A 198 3.47 -0.58 7.98
CA VAL A 198 2.72 -1.58 7.22
C VAL A 198 3.42 -1.81 5.89
N SER A 199 3.45 -3.06 5.44
CA SER A 199 4.13 -3.48 4.21
C SER A 199 3.44 -4.70 3.59
N ASP A 200 3.77 -5.02 2.34
CA ASP A 200 3.19 -6.16 1.62
C ASP A 200 1.65 -6.17 1.75
N VAL A 201 1.05 -5.01 1.49
CA VAL A 201 -0.39 -4.77 1.65
C VAL A 201 -1.12 -5.37 0.45
N HIS A 202 -2.04 -6.28 0.71
CA HIS A 202 -2.89 -6.93 -0.26
C HIS A 202 -4.37 -6.66 0.04
N LEU A 203 -5.04 -5.88 -0.80
CA LEU A 203 -6.46 -5.51 -0.62
C LEU A 203 -7.21 -5.61 -1.95
N GLY A 204 -6.98 -6.73 -2.65
CA GLY A 204 -7.45 -6.94 -4.01
C GLY A 204 -6.85 -5.94 -4.97
N GLU A 205 -5.58 -5.60 -4.81
CA GLU A 205 -4.88 -4.72 -5.73
C GLU A 205 -5.04 -5.27 -7.14
N LYS A 206 -5.87 -4.60 -7.94
CA LYS A 206 -5.96 -4.95 -9.35
C LYS A 206 -4.59 -4.64 -9.91
N ALA A 207 -3.84 -5.62 -10.41
CA ALA A 207 -2.68 -5.33 -11.25
C ALA A 207 -3.18 -4.27 -12.24
N ALA A 208 -2.53 -3.10 -12.25
CA ALA A 208 -2.96 -2.02 -13.14
C ALA A 208 -3.18 -2.70 -14.48
N ASN A 209 -4.41 -2.63 -14.97
CA ASN A 209 -4.77 -3.22 -16.23
C ASN A 209 -3.86 -2.45 -17.21
N LYS A 210 -2.71 -3.04 -17.53
CA LYS A 210 -1.63 -2.40 -18.27
C LYS A 210 -2.03 -2.54 -19.71
N ASN A 211 -3.06 -1.78 -20.08
CA ASN A 211 -3.81 -1.88 -21.34
C ASN A 211 -2.95 -1.53 -22.56
N ASN A 212 -1.65 -1.35 -22.40
CA ASN A 212 -0.75 -0.99 -23.46
C ASN A 212 0.31 -2.07 -23.64
N LYS A 213 0.36 -2.66 -24.84
CA LYS A 213 1.43 -3.56 -25.30
C LYS A 213 2.85 -3.06 -25.02
N ASN A 214 3.04 -1.75 -24.87
CA ASN A 214 4.33 -1.18 -24.54
C ASN A 214 4.83 -1.58 -23.14
N ASP A 215 3.92 -1.94 -22.23
CA ASP A 215 4.27 -2.35 -20.88
C ASP A 215 4.82 -3.76 -20.81
N CYS A 216 4.59 -4.57 -21.85
CA CYS A 216 5.22 -5.88 -22.01
C CYS A 216 6.69 -5.78 -22.46
N LYS A 217 7.09 -4.64 -23.05
CA LYS A 217 8.42 -4.49 -23.64
C LYS A 217 9.50 -4.33 -22.57
N LYS A 218 10.76 -4.60 -22.95
CA LYS A 218 11.95 -4.41 -22.09
C LYS A 218 11.85 -5.14 -20.73
N GLY A 219 11.26 -6.33 -20.71
CA GLY A 219 11.13 -7.16 -19.49
C GLY A 219 9.93 -6.81 -18.61
N GLY A 220 9.11 -5.83 -19.00
CA GLY A 220 7.93 -5.46 -18.21
C GLY A 220 6.88 -6.57 -18.09
N TRP A 221 6.86 -7.54 -19.00
CA TRP A 221 6.00 -8.73 -18.97
C TRP A 221 6.24 -9.66 -17.77
N MET A 222 7.43 -9.65 -17.16
CA MET A 222 7.78 -10.57 -16.06
C MET A 222 7.01 -10.26 -14.77
N ASN A 223 6.54 -9.02 -14.63
CA ASN A 223 5.80 -8.54 -13.46
C ASN A 223 4.34 -8.24 -13.84
N LEU A 224 3.85 -8.91 -14.89
CA LEU A 224 2.48 -8.79 -15.37
C LEU A 224 1.81 -10.16 -15.31
N GLU A 225 0.53 -10.12 -14.95
CA GLU A 225 -0.33 -11.28 -14.82
C GLU A 225 -1.60 -11.05 -15.62
N ARG A 226 -2.19 -12.14 -16.10
CA ARG A 226 -3.51 -12.14 -16.70
C ARG A 226 -4.58 -11.95 -15.61
N GLU A 227 -5.82 -11.72 -16.02
CA GLU A 227 -6.95 -11.58 -15.09
C GLU A 227 -7.18 -12.84 -14.24
N ASP A 228 -6.71 -14.01 -14.68
CA ASP A 228 -6.75 -15.28 -13.96
C ASP A 228 -5.55 -15.51 -13.02
N GLY A 229 -4.66 -14.53 -12.87
CA GLY A 229 -3.45 -14.60 -12.04
C GLY A 229 -2.28 -15.36 -12.69
N SER A 230 -2.42 -15.84 -13.94
CA SER A 230 -1.31 -16.54 -14.60
C SER A 230 -0.25 -15.57 -15.14
N SER A 231 1.03 -15.93 -14.95
CA SER A 231 2.15 -15.16 -15.49
C SER A 231 2.31 -15.33 -17.01
N PHE A 232 2.90 -14.33 -17.68
CA PHE A 232 3.27 -14.44 -19.09
C PHE A 232 4.55 -15.26 -19.28
N LYS A 233 4.60 -16.07 -20.35
CA LYS A 233 5.75 -16.94 -20.64
C LYS A 233 6.92 -16.19 -21.26
N ASN A 234 6.62 -15.12 -21.99
CA ASN A 234 7.58 -14.25 -22.64
C ASN A 234 6.92 -12.92 -23.05
N GLN A 235 7.73 -12.00 -23.58
CA GLN A 235 7.25 -10.70 -24.06
C GLN A 235 6.16 -10.82 -25.14
N GLY A 236 6.30 -11.78 -26.06
CA GLY A 236 5.36 -11.96 -27.18
C GLY A 236 3.97 -12.37 -26.69
N ASP A 237 3.92 -13.29 -25.74
CA ASP A 237 2.71 -13.75 -25.05
C ASP A 237 1.98 -12.57 -24.37
N CYS A 238 2.69 -11.76 -23.60
CA CYS A 238 2.13 -10.53 -23.01
C CYS A 238 1.62 -9.55 -24.07
N VAL A 239 2.41 -9.27 -25.12
CA VAL A 239 2.01 -8.32 -26.17
C VAL A 239 0.77 -8.81 -26.92
N GLN A 240 0.67 -10.12 -27.19
CA GLN A 240 -0.47 -10.70 -27.88
C GLN A 240 -1.73 -10.62 -27.01
N PHE A 241 -1.62 -10.99 -25.73
CA PHE A 241 -2.68 -10.80 -24.76
C PHE A 241 -3.17 -9.34 -24.69
N MET A 242 -2.25 -8.37 -24.66
CA MET A 242 -2.63 -6.94 -24.66
C MET A 242 -3.30 -6.47 -25.96
N ASN A 243 -3.07 -7.13 -27.09
CA ASN A 243 -3.72 -6.78 -28.36
C ASN A 243 -5.06 -7.48 -28.57
N THR A 244 -5.24 -8.69 -28.03
CA THR A 244 -6.38 -9.55 -28.39
C THR A 244 -7.22 -10.03 -27.21
N GLY A 245 -6.77 -9.81 -25.98
CA GLY A 245 -7.40 -10.34 -24.76
C GLY A 245 -7.38 -11.87 -24.67
N LYS A 246 -6.40 -12.52 -25.33
CA LYS A 246 -6.26 -13.97 -25.42
C LYS A 246 -4.82 -14.37 -25.21
#